data_AF-D2QER2-F1
#
_entry.id   AF-D2QER2-F1
#
_cell.length_a   1.000
_cell.length_b   1.000
_cell.length_c   1.000
_cell.angle_alpha   90.00
_cell.angle_beta   90.00
_cell.angle_gamma   90.00
#
_symmetry.space_group_name_H-M   'P 1'
#
loop_
_entity.id
_entity.type
_entity.pdbx_description
1 polymer ?
#
loop_
_entity_poly.entity_id
_entity_poly.type
_entity_poly.pdbx_seq_one_letter_code
_entity_poly.pdbx_strand_id
1 'polypeptide(L)'
;MLFEFSTINKHTQIRNYSWWFTNLEFAFDAVSLLTLKGNQIIKIELVDDDQRTQLPPEAFDGRSMSNHLKSLESEWVELLNVSINMP
;
A
#
# COMPACT_ATOMS: atom_id res chain seq x y z
N MET A 1 -1.40 3.34 12.27
CA MET A 1 -0.48 3.24 11.11
C MET A 1 -0.20 4.59 10.49
N LEU A 2 1.04 4.79 10.07
CA LEU A 2 1.55 5.99 9.38
C LEU A 2 2.33 5.54 8.14
N PHE A 3 2.13 6.22 7.01
CA PHE A 3 3.09 6.13 5.90
C PHE A 3 4.05 7.31 5.93
N GLU A 4 5.33 7.02 5.75
CA GLU A 4 6.35 7.99 5.42
C GLU A 4 6.89 7.66 4.02
N PHE A 5 6.77 8.58 3.07
CA PHE A 5 7.20 8.31 1.71
C PHE A 5 7.74 9.55 1.00
N SER A 6 8.62 9.31 0.03
CA SER A 6 9.23 10.33 -0.79
C SER A 6 8.88 10.10 -2.25
N THR A 7 8.54 11.17 -2.94
CA THR A 7 8.28 11.15 -4.38
C THR A 7 9.23 12.07 -5.12
N ILE A 8 9.61 11.70 -6.33
CA ILE A 8 10.29 12.59 -7.28
C ILE A 8 9.34 12.93 -8.44
N ASN A 9 9.29 14.20 -8.83
CA ASN A 9 8.50 14.61 -10.00
C ASN A 9 9.39 14.77 -11.25
N LYS A 10 8.77 15.07 -12.40
CA LYS A 10 9.47 15.30 -13.69
C LYS A 10 10.50 16.43 -13.67
N HIS A 11 10.42 17.34 -12.70
CA HIS A 11 11.38 18.42 -12.50
C HIS A 11 12.50 18.03 -11.53
N THR A 12 12.65 16.75 -11.22
CA THR A 12 13.62 16.20 -10.25
C THR A 12 13.44 16.73 -8.83
N GLN A 13 12.28 17.31 -8.52
CA GLN A 13 12.00 17.80 -7.17
C GLN A 13 11.54 16.64 -6.31
N ILE A 14 12.27 16.41 -5.22
CA ILE A 14 11.90 15.44 -4.19
C ILE A 14 10.95 16.10 -3.21
N ARG A 15 9.87 15.40 -2.87
CA ARG A 15 8.91 15.78 -1.83
C ARG A 15 8.74 14.64 -0.86
N ASN A 16 8.73 14.97 0.42
CA ASN A 16 8.50 14.02 1.50
C ASN A 16 7.09 14.22 2.04
N TYR A 17 6.44 13.11 2.35
CA TYR A 17 5.08 13.08 2.86
C TYR A 17 5.02 12.14 4.06
N SER A 18 4.14 12.51 4.98
CA SER A 18 3.78 11.70 6.14
C SER A 18 2.26 11.72 6.26
N TRP A 19 1.63 10.56 6.31
CA TRP A 19 0.18 10.45 6.32
C TRP A 19 -0.32 9.34 7.25
N TRP A 20 -1.13 9.72 8.23
CA TRP A 20 -1.83 8.81 9.14
C TRP A 20 -3.07 8.21 8.47
N PHE A 21 -3.22 6.89 8.59
CA PHE A 21 -4.35 6.17 8.03
C PHE A 21 -4.79 5.01 8.92
N THR A 22 -6.03 4.56 8.70
CA THR A 22 -6.64 3.44 9.43
C THR A 22 -6.94 2.24 8.54
N ASN A 23 -7.10 2.45 7.23
CA ASN A 23 -7.35 1.40 6.25
C ASN A 23 -6.19 1.31 5.25
N LEU A 24 -5.56 0.14 5.20
CA LEU A 24 -4.33 -0.09 4.45
C LEU A 24 -4.60 -0.14 2.94
N GLU A 25 -5.71 -0.76 2.52
CA GLU A 25 -6.11 -0.87 1.11
C GLU A 25 -6.29 0.51 0.46
N PHE A 26 -7.01 1.40 1.16
CA PHE A 26 -7.23 2.77 0.71
C PHE A 26 -5.93 3.57 0.67
N ALA A 27 -5.09 3.41 1.70
CA ALA A 27 -3.84 4.15 1.77
C ALA A 27 -2.88 3.74 0.66
N PHE A 28 -2.78 2.44 0.38
CA PHE A 28 -2.05 1.89 -0.76
C PHE A 28 -2.56 2.41 -2.10
N ASP A 29 -3.88 2.40 -2.33
CA ASP A 29 -4.46 2.95 -3.54
C ASP A 29 -4.16 4.44 -3.70
N ALA A 30 -4.27 5.23 -2.61
CA ALA A 30 -3.98 6.66 -2.66
C ALA A 30 -2.52 6.97 -2.99
N VAL A 31 -1.57 6.21 -2.45
CA VAL A 31 -0.14 6.34 -2.80
C VAL A 31 0.10 5.93 -4.25
N SER A 32 -0.49 4.82 -4.72
CA SER A 32 -0.41 4.42 -6.14
C SER A 32 -0.95 5.50 -7.07
N LEU A 33 -2.03 6.19 -6.74
CA LEU A 33 -2.57 7.26 -7.58
C LEU A 33 -1.59 8.43 -7.79
N LEU A 34 -0.60 8.62 -6.90
CA LEU A 34 0.42 9.64 -7.08
C LEU A 34 1.31 9.36 -8.30
N THR A 35 1.49 8.08 -8.67
CA THR A 35 2.29 7.72 -9.84
C THR A 35 1.57 7.97 -11.15
N LEU A 36 0.24 7.81 -11.18
CA LEU A 36 -0.58 8.23 -12.32
C LEU A 36 -0.51 9.75 -12.58
N LYS A 37 -0.26 10.56 -11.55
CA LYS A 37 -0.08 12.02 -11.69
C LYS A 37 1.33 12.41 -12.15
N GLY A 38 2.18 11.43 -12.49
CA GLY A 38 3.52 11.66 -13.01
C GLY A 38 4.58 11.91 -11.93
N ASN A 39 4.29 11.56 -10.67
CA ASN A 39 5.31 11.41 -9.64
C ASN A 39 5.84 9.98 -9.68
N GLN A 40 7.03 9.75 -9.15
CA GLN A 40 7.55 8.41 -8.91
C GLN A 40 7.82 8.26 -7.43
N ILE A 41 7.31 7.19 -6.82
CA ILE A 41 7.67 6.84 -5.44
C ILE A 41 9.12 6.34 -5.47
N ILE A 42 9.98 6.92 -4.62
CA ILE A 42 11.39 6.54 -4.51
C ILE A 42 11.72 5.91 -3.16
N LYS A 43 10.89 6.17 -2.15
CA LYS A 43 10.99 5.59 -0.81
C LYS A 43 9.61 5.53 -0.21
N ILE A 44 9.27 4.44 0.48
CA ILE A 44 8.05 4.32 1.26
C ILE A 44 8.25 3.37 2.43
N GLU A 45 7.77 3.79 3.59
CA GLU A 45 7.83 3.06 4.85
C GLU A 45 6.47 3.11 5.53
N LEU A 46 6.04 1.96 6.03
CA LEU A 46 4.91 1.82 6.95
C LEU A 46 5.45 1.84 8.38
N VAL A 47 4.93 2.74 9.19
CA VAL A 47 5.19 2.80 10.63
C VAL A 47 3.93 2.35 11.37
N ASP A 48 4.05 1.27 12.14
CA ASP A 48 2.99 0.77 13.00
C ASP A 48 3.58 0.30 14.33
N ASP A 49 3.06 0.82 15.44
CA ASP A 49 3.56 0.55 16.80
C ASP A 49 5.10 0.63 16.92
N ASP A 50 5.68 1.74 16.44
CA ASP A 50 7.12 2.01 16.31
C ASP A 50 7.92 1.04 15.43
N GLN A 51 7.29 0.02 14.85
CA GLN A 51 7.90 -0.85 13.84
C GLN A 51 7.85 -0.19 12.47
N ARG A 52 9.02 -0.11 11.82
CA ARG A 52 9.18 0.41 10.46
C ARG A 52 9.32 -0.73 9.47
N THR A 53 8.35 -0.84 8.56
CA THR A 53 8.39 -1.79 7.44
C THR A 53 8.69 -1.03 6.17
N GLN A 54 9.82 -1.33 5.53
CA GLN A 54 10.13 -0.80 4.20
C GLN A 54 9.27 -1.52 3.16
N LEU A 55 8.60 -0.75 2.32
CA LEU A 55 7.78 -1.28 1.24
C LEU A 55 8.50 -1.06 -0.11
N PRO A 56 8.34 -1.98 -1.07
CA PRO A 56 8.93 -1.82 -2.40
C PRO A 56 8.26 -0.66 -3.15
N PRO A 57 8.99 0.42 -3.51
CA PRO A 57 8.42 1.54 -4.26
C PRO A 57 7.80 1.12 -5.60
N GLU A 58 8.34 0.08 -6.22
CA GLU A 58 7.92 -0.45 -7.52
C GLU A 58 6.53 -1.09 -7.47
N ALA A 59 6.03 -1.45 -6.29
CA ALA A 59 4.67 -1.97 -6.11
C ALA A 59 3.57 -0.89 -6.30
N PHE A 60 3.94 0.40 -6.27
CA PHE A 60 3.01 1.53 -6.39
C PHE A 60 2.94 2.03 -7.84
N ASP A 61 2.54 1.16 -8.76
CA ASP A 61 2.57 1.37 -10.22
C ASP A 61 1.38 2.18 -10.79
N GLY A 62 0.50 2.67 -9.92
CA GLY A 62 -0.70 3.40 -10.31
C GLY A 62 -1.93 2.52 -10.47
N ARG A 63 -1.80 1.20 -10.36
CA ARG A 63 -2.94 0.29 -10.29
C ARG A 63 -3.49 0.25 -8.86
N SER A 64 -4.78 -0.05 -8.76
CA SER A 64 -5.42 -0.29 -7.47
C SER A 64 -4.95 -1.63 -6.89
N MET A 65 -4.37 -1.56 -5.70
CA MET A 65 -4.01 -2.72 -4.89
C MET A 65 -5.20 -3.26 -4.11
N SER A 66 -6.18 -2.41 -3.76
CA SER A 66 -7.33 -2.84 -2.96
C SER A 66 -8.11 -4.00 -3.59
N ASN A 67 -8.23 -4.04 -4.92
CA ASN A 67 -8.87 -5.15 -5.61
C ASN A 67 -8.12 -6.48 -5.43
N HIS A 68 -6.78 -6.44 -5.50
CA HIS A 68 -5.96 -7.64 -5.31
C HIS A 68 -6.00 -8.12 -3.86
N LEU A 69 -5.94 -7.19 -2.89
CA LEU A 69 -6.04 -7.51 -1.47
C LEU A 69 -7.40 -8.12 -1.12
N LYS A 70 -8.50 -7.59 -1.66
CA LYS A 70 -9.84 -8.16 -1.45
C LYS A 70 -10.01 -9.55 -2.06
N SER A 71 -9.41 -9.80 -3.22
CA SER A 71 -9.41 -11.14 -3.82
C SER A 71 -8.69 -12.12 -2.90
N LEU A 72 -7.50 -11.75 -2.43
CA LEU A 72 -6.72 -12.55 -1.49
C LEU A 72 -7.49 -12.79 -0.19
N GLU A 73 -8.08 -11.75 0.40
CA GLU A 73 -8.91 -11.88 1.60
C GLU A 73 -10.04 -12.90 1.39
N SER A 74 -10.74 -12.81 0.24
CA SER A 74 -11.83 -13.74 -0.09
C SER A 74 -11.34 -15.18 -0.21
N GLU A 75 -10.21 -15.40 -0.90
CA GLU A 75 -9.59 -16.72 -1.05
C GLU A 75 -9.18 -17.30 0.31
N TRP A 76 -8.58 -16.50 1.19
CA TRP A 76 -8.19 -16.91 2.54
C TRP A 76 -9.40 -17.26 3.41
N VAL A 77 -10.45 -16.44 3.37
CA VAL A 77 -11.69 -16.70 4.11
C VAL A 77 -12.33 -18.01 3.65
N GLU A 78 -12.34 -18.29 2.35
CA GLU A 78 -12.85 -19.55 1.82
C GLU A 78 -12.05 -20.75 2.34
N LEU A 79 -10.71 -20.71 2.24
CA LEU A 79 -9.84 -21.79 2.70
C LEU A 79 -9.96 -22.05 4.22
N LEU A 80 -10.06 -20.99 5.02
CA LEU A 80 -10.21 -21.09 6.47
C LEU A 80 -11.60 -21.62 6.86
N ASN A 81 -12.65 -21.24 6.14
CA ASN A 81 -14.00 -21.75 6.39
C ASN A 81 -14.18 -23.21 5.97
N VAL A 82 -13.47 -23.67 4.94
CA VAL A 82 -13.45 -25.09 4.52
C VAL A 82 -12.78 -25.97 5.58
N SER A 83 -11.74 -25.46 6.26
CA SER A 83 -10.98 -26.23 7.26
C SER A 83 -11.66 -26.33 8.64
N ILE A 84 -12.59 -25.44 8.98
CA ILE A 84 -13.38 -25.50 10.23
C ILE A 84 -14.63 -26.40 10.08
N ASN A 85 -15.08 -26.66 8.85
CA ASN A 85 -16.31 -27.40 8.55
C ASN A 85 -16.09 -28.84 8.03
N MET A 86 -14.92 -29.46 8.28
CA MET A 86 -14.80 -30.90 8.03
C MET A 86 -15.63 -31.70 9.04
N PRO A 87 -16.54 -32.60 8.61
CA PRO A 87 -17.24 -33.54 9.47
C PRO A 87 -16.34 -34.65 10.02
#